data_AF-A0A239G973-F1
#
_entry.id   AF-A0A239G973-F1
#
_cell.length_a   1.000
_cell.length_b   1.000
_cell.length_c   1.000
_cell.angle_alpha   90.00
_cell.angle_beta   90.00
_cell.angle_gamma   90.00
#
_symmetry.space_group_name_H-M   'P 1'
#
loop_
_entity.id
_entity.type
_entity.pdbx_description
1 polymer ?
#
loop_
_entity_poly.entity_id
_entity_poly.type
_entity_poly.pdbx_seq_one_letter_code
_entity_poly.pdbx_strand_id
1 'polypeptide(L)'
;MPPRRWHVTRTVLTAANGTTCAGLLLALVTRTRIRRGRDGVLIAEGWRLRMPPASCFTIGSVIITRRSAEWLLAEERAVLFAHESRHAGQYAVLGPLFWPAYWVACGWSYLATGSYGVHNWFERHAGLEDGGYPPELPLRPWLRRSWLGRLWR
;
A
#
# COMPACT_ATOMS: atom_id res chain seq x y z
N MET A 1 6.69 10.67 -13.95
CA MET A 1 6.95 9.22 -13.85
C MET A 1 8.38 9.03 -13.35
N PRO A 2 8.64 8.07 -12.45
CA PRO A 2 10.01 7.74 -12.05
C PRO A 2 10.84 7.30 -13.27
N PRO A 3 12.16 7.51 -13.27
CA PRO A 3 13.00 7.04 -14.37
C PRO A 3 12.97 5.51 -14.45
N ARG A 4 13.05 4.94 -15.67
CA ARG A 4 13.12 3.48 -15.91
C ARG A 4 14.13 2.77 -14.99
N ARG A 5 15.24 3.44 -14.66
CA ARG A 5 16.27 2.96 -13.73
C ARG A 5 15.73 2.68 -12.33
N TRP A 6 14.89 3.57 -11.79
CA TRP A 6 14.27 3.37 -10.48
C TRP A 6 13.42 2.10 -10.43
N HIS A 7 12.63 1.84 -11.48
CA HIS A 7 11.78 0.65 -11.53
C HIS A 7 12.60 -0.65 -11.49
N VAL A 8 13.74 -0.68 -12.20
CA VAL A 8 14.68 -1.81 -12.14
C VAL A 8 15.30 -1.92 -10.74
N THR A 9 15.82 -0.82 -10.19
CA THR A 9 16.42 -0.80 -8.85
C THR A 9 15.43 -1.28 -7.79
N ARG A 10 14.20 -0.78 -7.80
CA ARG A 10 13.11 -1.19 -6.91
C ARG A 10 12.87 -2.70 -7.00
N THR A 11 12.76 -3.26 -8.20
CA THR A 11 12.56 -4.70 -8.41
C THR A 11 13.72 -5.54 -7.86
N VAL A 12 14.96 -5.08 -8.07
CA VAL A 12 16.14 -5.76 -7.52
C VAL A 12 16.15 -5.70 -6.00
N LEU A 13 15.91 -4.54 -5.40
CA LEU A 13 15.93 -4.36 -3.95
C LEU A 13 14.86 -5.20 -3.24
N THR A 14 13.62 -5.22 -3.75
CA THR A 14 12.54 -6.02 -3.14
C THR A 14 12.72 -7.52 -3.35
N ALA A 15 13.41 -7.93 -4.42
CA ALA A 15 13.82 -9.33 -4.58
C ALA A 15 14.93 -9.68 -3.58
N ALA A 16 15.97 -8.85 -3.48
CA ALA A 16 17.11 -9.07 -2.58
C ALA A 16 16.70 -9.08 -1.10
N ASN A 17 15.79 -8.20 -0.68
CA ASN A 17 15.29 -8.16 0.68
C ASN A 17 14.18 -9.19 0.99
N GLY A 18 13.83 -10.04 0.01
CA GLY A 18 12.90 -11.17 0.17
C GLY A 18 11.42 -10.80 0.16
N THR A 19 11.05 -9.53 0.14
CA THR A 19 9.63 -9.12 0.19
C THR A 19 8.87 -9.52 -1.08
N THR A 20 9.50 -9.46 -2.26
CA THR A 20 8.88 -9.98 -3.51
C THR A 20 8.66 -11.48 -3.43
N CYS A 21 9.61 -12.24 -2.85
CA CYS A 21 9.45 -13.67 -2.63
C CYS A 21 8.27 -13.95 -1.70
N ALA A 22 8.11 -13.18 -0.62
CA ALA A 22 6.95 -13.30 0.27
C ALA A 22 5.61 -13.05 -0.45
N GLY A 23 5.56 -12.03 -1.32
CA GLY A 23 4.38 -11.76 -2.15
C GLY A 23 4.05 -12.91 -3.11
N LEU A 24 5.06 -13.51 -3.73
CA LEU A 24 4.90 -14.67 -4.61
C LEU A 24 4.49 -15.93 -3.86
N LEU A 25 5.04 -16.16 -2.67
CA LEU A 25 4.64 -17.27 -1.80
C LEU A 25 3.18 -17.12 -1.37
N LEU A 26 2.76 -15.91 -0.99
CA LEU A 26 1.36 -15.65 -0.66
C LEU A 26 0.45 -15.88 -1.87
N ALA A 27 0.86 -15.43 -3.05
CA ALA A 27 0.14 -15.66 -4.30
C ALA A 27 -0.03 -17.15 -4.61
N LEU A 28 1.03 -17.94 -4.40
CA LEU A 28 1.03 -19.39 -4.55
C LEU A 28 0.08 -20.08 -3.56
N VAL A 29 0.22 -19.77 -2.27
CA VAL A 29 -0.62 -20.36 -1.19
C VAL A 29 -2.10 -20.04 -1.40
N THR A 30 -2.41 -18.85 -1.91
CA THR A 30 -3.79 -18.41 -2.17
C THR A 30 -4.27 -18.74 -3.59
N ARG A 31 -3.45 -19.42 -4.39
CA ARG A 31 -3.75 -19.86 -5.77
C ARG A 31 -4.22 -18.73 -6.67
N THR A 32 -3.69 -17.53 -6.44
CA THR A 32 -3.86 -16.38 -7.36
C THR A 32 -3.07 -16.62 -8.63
N ARG A 33 -3.50 -16.00 -9.73
CA ARG A 33 -2.77 -16.09 -11.01
C ARG A 33 -1.81 -14.92 -11.12
N ILE A 34 -0.57 -15.19 -11.55
CA ILE A 34 0.41 -14.12 -11.75
C ILE A 34 0.34 -13.60 -13.19
N ARG A 35 0.34 -12.27 -13.30
CA ARG A 35 0.38 -11.51 -14.56
C ARG A 35 1.47 -10.44 -14.44
N ARG A 36 2.01 -10.01 -15.58
CA ARG A 36 2.97 -8.90 -15.61
C ARG A 36 2.20 -7.58 -15.58
N GLY A 37 2.60 -6.68 -14.69
CA GLY A 37 2.14 -5.30 -14.66
C GLY A 37 3.10 -4.36 -15.39
N ARG A 38 2.83 -3.05 -15.29
CA ARG A 38 3.73 -1.99 -15.75
C ARG A 38 4.96 -1.92 -14.84
N ASP A 39 6.07 -1.35 -15.33
CA ASP A 39 7.20 -0.93 -14.47
C ASP A 39 7.81 -2.00 -13.54
N GLY A 40 7.80 -3.25 -13.99
CA GLY A 40 8.45 -4.36 -13.28
C GLY A 40 7.73 -4.81 -12.01
N VAL A 41 6.46 -4.44 -11.80
CA VAL A 41 5.59 -5.10 -10.80
C VAL A 41 4.90 -6.32 -11.40
N LEU A 42 4.60 -7.29 -10.53
CA LEU A 42 3.76 -8.44 -10.83
C LEU A 42 2.38 -8.21 -10.23
N ILE A 43 1.34 -8.76 -10.87
CA ILE A 43 -0.03 -8.70 -10.39
C ILE A 43 -0.48 -10.12 -10.07
N ALA A 44 -0.89 -10.35 -8.83
CA ALA A 44 -1.51 -11.57 -8.35
C ALA A 44 -3.04 -11.38 -8.34
N GLU A 45 -3.71 -11.89 -9.37
CA GLU A 45 -5.15 -11.69 -9.58
C GLU A 45 -6.02 -12.79 -8.97
N GLY A 46 -7.26 -12.40 -8.68
CA GLY A 46 -8.29 -13.32 -8.19
C GLY A 46 -8.15 -13.67 -6.71
N TRP A 47 -7.66 -12.76 -5.86
CA TRP A 47 -7.68 -12.90 -4.41
C TRP A 47 -9.11 -13.11 -3.89
N ARG A 48 -9.34 -14.15 -3.08
CA ARG A 48 -10.69 -14.52 -2.59
C ARG A 48 -10.88 -14.41 -1.09
N LEU A 49 -9.81 -14.25 -0.31
CA LEU A 49 -9.95 -14.18 1.15
C LEU A 49 -10.64 -12.86 1.55
N ARG A 50 -11.35 -12.88 2.67
CA ARG A 50 -12.12 -11.71 3.15
C ARG A 50 -11.23 -10.56 3.63
N MET A 51 -10.06 -10.88 4.17
CA MET A 51 -9.09 -9.89 4.64
C MET A 51 -7.88 -9.86 3.71
N PRO A 52 -7.23 -8.69 3.49
CA PRO A 52 -7.68 -7.33 3.88
C PRO A 52 -8.87 -6.86 3.03
N PRO A 53 -9.77 -5.96 3.47
CA PRO A 53 -10.98 -5.59 2.72
C PRO A 53 -10.74 -4.75 1.44
N ALA A 54 -9.54 -4.19 1.26
CA ALA A 54 -9.18 -3.35 0.11
C ALA A 54 -9.26 -4.08 -1.25
N SER A 55 -9.55 -3.39 -2.35
CA SER A 55 -9.63 -4.01 -3.69
C SER A 55 -8.30 -4.65 -4.11
N CYS A 56 -7.19 -4.02 -3.74
CA CYS A 56 -5.82 -4.48 -3.92
C CYS A 56 -4.94 -4.11 -2.72
N PHE A 57 -3.76 -4.71 -2.65
CA PHE A 57 -2.69 -4.36 -1.71
C PHE A 57 -1.34 -4.86 -2.25
N THR A 58 -0.23 -4.34 -1.74
CA THR A 58 1.11 -4.64 -2.25
C THR A 58 1.99 -5.38 -1.24
N ILE A 59 2.77 -6.35 -1.71
CA ILE A 59 3.87 -7.01 -0.97
C ILE A 59 5.10 -7.08 -1.87
N GLY A 60 6.18 -6.37 -1.49
CA GLY A 60 7.37 -6.26 -2.33
C GLY A 60 7.03 -5.68 -3.71
N SER A 61 7.39 -6.36 -4.79
CA SER A 61 7.00 -6.01 -6.17
C SER A 61 5.72 -6.71 -6.66
N VAL A 62 4.90 -7.29 -5.77
CA VAL A 62 3.68 -8.01 -6.13
C VAL A 62 2.46 -7.24 -5.65
N ILE A 63 1.62 -6.79 -6.57
CA ILE A 63 0.30 -6.21 -6.27
C ILE A 63 -0.71 -7.35 -6.28
N ILE A 64 -1.40 -7.57 -5.18
CA ILE A 64 -2.41 -8.61 -5.02
C ILE A 64 -3.78 -7.95 -5.13
N THR A 65 -4.66 -8.46 -5.99
CA THR A 65 -5.98 -7.86 -6.25
C THR A 65 -7.08 -8.92 -6.28
N ARG A 66 -8.28 -8.51 -5.82
CA ARG A 66 -9.51 -9.30 -5.94
C ARG A 66 -10.03 -9.37 -7.37
N ARG A 67 -9.65 -8.40 -8.18
CA ARG A 67 -10.09 -8.25 -9.58
C ARG A 67 -9.08 -8.93 -10.50
N SER A 68 -9.30 -8.83 -11.80
CA SER A 68 -8.33 -9.29 -12.79
C SER A 68 -7.19 -8.28 -12.95
N ALA A 69 -6.07 -8.72 -13.52
CA ALA A 69 -4.97 -7.84 -13.87
C ALA A 69 -5.39 -6.81 -14.92
N GLU A 70 -6.26 -7.17 -15.87
CA GLU A 70 -6.80 -6.25 -16.87
C GLU A 70 -7.61 -5.12 -16.22
N TRP A 71 -8.42 -5.43 -15.20
CA TRP A 71 -9.15 -4.41 -14.45
C TRP A 71 -8.21 -3.41 -13.77
N LEU A 72 -7.10 -3.89 -13.20
CA LEU A 72 -6.13 -3.03 -12.50
C LEU A 72 -5.26 -2.23 -13.48
N LEU A 73 -5.01 -2.78 -14.68
CA LEU A 73 -4.22 -2.15 -15.73
C LEU A 73 -5.03 -1.23 -16.65
N ALA A 74 -6.35 -1.15 -16.47
CA ALA A 74 -7.22 -0.23 -17.16
C ALA A 74 -6.85 1.23 -16.86
N GLU A 75 -7.06 2.13 -17.81
CA GLU A 75 -6.59 3.51 -17.71
C GLU A 75 -7.32 4.29 -16.60
N GLU A 76 -8.59 3.97 -16.35
CA GLU A 76 -9.40 4.52 -15.27
C GLU A 76 -8.90 4.09 -13.87
N ARG A 77 -7.94 3.15 -13.82
CA ARG A 77 -7.27 2.67 -12.61
C ARG A 77 -5.78 2.99 -12.59
N ALA A 78 -5.29 3.81 -13.53
CA ALA A 78 -3.89 4.21 -13.58
C ALA A 78 -3.41 4.83 -12.26
N VAL A 79 -4.24 5.65 -11.59
CA VAL A 79 -3.91 6.25 -10.29
C VAL A 79 -3.84 5.22 -9.16
N LEU A 80 -4.76 4.26 -9.11
CA LEU A 80 -4.76 3.17 -8.14
C LEU A 80 -3.55 2.26 -8.34
N PHE A 81 -3.22 1.92 -9.59
CA PHE A 81 -2.01 1.16 -9.89
C PHE A 81 -0.74 1.92 -9.47
N ALA A 82 -0.69 3.23 -9.70
CA ALA A 82 0.43 4.08 -9.27
C ALA A 82 0.55 4.13 -7.73
N HIS A 83 -0.57 4.17 -7.01
CA HIS A 83 -0.63 4.08 -5.55
C HIS A 83 0.02 2.77 -5.04
N GLU A 84 -0.42 1.62 -5.56
CA GLU A 84 0.14 0.32 -5.20
C GLU A 84 1.63 0.22 -5.56
N SER A 85 2.03 0.77 -6.71
CA SER A 85 3.44 0.82 -7.14
C SER A 85 4.31 1.67 -6.19
N ARG A 86 3.76 2.72 -5.56
CA ARG A 86 4.47 3.51 -4.53
C ARG A 86 4.72 2.71 -3.26
N HIS A 87 3.79 1.85 -2.84
CA HIS A 87 4.05 0.89 -1.75
C HIS A 87 5.19 -0.07 -2.09
N ALA A 88 5.27 -0.52 -3.34
CA ALA A 88 6.41 -1.33 -3.78
C ALA A 88 7.75 -0.58 -3.66
N GLY A 89 7.74 0.75 -3.84
CA GLY A 89 8.87 1.62 -3.54
C GLY A 89 9.21 1.69 -2.05
N GLN A 90 8.20 1.75 -1.18
CA GLN A 90 8.40 1.73 0.27
C GLN A 90 9.02 0.41 0.74
N TYR A 91 8.60 -0.74 0.19
CA TYR A 91 9.26 -2.03 0.42
C TYR A 91 10.70 -2.07 -0.12
N ALA A 92 11.02 -1.39 -1.22
CA ALA A 92 12.40 -1.35 -1.71
C ALA A 92 13.34 -0.64 -0.73
N VAL A 93 12.84 0.41 -0.06
CA VAL A 93 13.62 1.21 0.90
C VAL A 93 13.67 0.56 2.29
N LEU A 94 12.53 0.12 2.82
CA LEU A 94 12.42 -0.38 4.20
C LEU A 94 12.54 -1.89 4.30
N GLY A 95 12.41 -2.62 3.19
CA GLY A 95 12.35 -4.07 3.18
C GLY A 95 11.26 -4.61 4.11
N PRO A 96 11.52 -5.70 4.85
CA PRO A 96 10.58 -6.27 5.80
C PRO A 96 10.16 -5.33 6.94
N LEU A 97 10.95 -4.30 7.27
CA LEU A 97 10.59 -3.32 8.31
C LEU A 97 9.37 -2.47 7.92
N PHE A 98 9.00 -2.45 6.63
CA PHE A 98 7.78 -1.79 6.19
C PHE A 98 6.53 -2.35 6.87
N TRP A 99 6.41 -3.68 7.07
CA TRP A 99 5.23 -4.27 7.70
C TRP A 99 4.95 -3.72 9.10
N PRO A 100 5.87 -3.83 10.08
CA PRO A 100 5.61 -3.31 11.42
C PRO A 100 5.42 -1.79 11.40
N ALA A 101 6.20 -1.04 10.61
CA ALA A 101 6.04 0.41 10.52
C ALA A 101 4.66 0.81 9.97
N TYR A 102 4.20 0.14 8.93
CA TYR A 102 2.90 0.35 8.32
C TYR A 102 1.76 0.01 9.31
N TRP A 103 1.87 -1.09 10.06
CA TRP A 103 0.89 -1.45 11.09
C TRP A 103 0.83 -0.44 12.24
N VAL A 104 1.97 0.08 12.68
CA VAL A 104 2.01 1.16 13.69
C VAL A 104 1.33 2.43 13.15
N ALA A 105 1.61 2.79 11.89
CA ALA A 105 0.97 3.94 11.25
C ALA A 105 -0.55 3.76 11.08
N CYS A 106 -0.99 2.55 10.69
CA CYS A 106 -2.40 2.16 10.67
C CYS A 106 -3.05 2.28 12.06
N GLY A 107 -2.40 1.75 13.09
CA GLY A 107 -2.87 1.82 14.48
C GLY A 107 -3.03 3.26 14.95
N TRP A 108 -2.02 4.10 14.71
CA TRP A 108 -2.09 5.53 15.01
C TRP A 108 -3.23 6.22 14.25
N SER A 109 -3.32 5.99 12.95
CA SER A 109 -4.37 6.60 12.12
C SER A 109 -5.77 6.21 12.59
N TYR A 110 -5.96 4.92 12.91
CA TYR A 110 -7.24 4.40 13.37
C TYR A 110 -7.62 4.95 14.75
N LEU A 111 -6.67 5.01 15.69
CA LEU A 111 -6.88 5.65 16.99
C LEU A 111 -7.21 7.13 16.82
N ALA A 112 -6.57 7.81 15.87
CA ALA A 112 -6.76 9.24 15.63
C ALA A 112 -8.10 9.59 14.99
N THR A 113 -8.55 8.81 14.00
CA THR A 113 -9.66 9.18 13.10
C THR A 113 -10.69 8.10 12.85
N GLY A 114 -10.43 6.85 13.23
CA GLY A 114 -11.24 5.69 12.85
C GLY A 114 -10.96 5.16 11.44
N SER A 115 -10.05 5.78 10.68
CA SER A 115 -9.57 5.29 9.38
C SER A 115 -8.13 4.79 9.49
N TYR A 116 -7.79 3.70 8.80
CA TYR A 116 -6.42 3.20 8.75
C TYR A 116 -5.47 4.04 7.89
N GLY A 117 -5.99 4.83 6.94
CA GLY A 117 -5.16 5.56 5.98
C GLY A 117 -4.97 7.05 6.25
N VAL A 118 -5.97 7.73 6.80
CA VAL A 118 -6.03 9.20 6.78
C VAL A 118 -4.87 9.89 7.51
N HIS A 119 -4.34 9.31 8.58
CA HIS A 119 -3.13 9.80 9.28
C HIS A 119 -1.95 8.83 9.16
N ASN A 120 -2.03 7.87 8.23
CA ASN A 120 -0.93 6.96 7.92
C ASN A 120 0.01 7.64 6.93
N TRP A 121 1.25 7.88 7.37
CA TRP A 121 2.28 8.53 6.55
C TRP A 121 2.55 7.77 5.24
N PHE A 122 2.52 6.44 5.28
CA PHE A 122 2.77 5.60 4.11
C PHE A 122 1.66 5.73 3.06
N GLU A 123 0.41 5.78 3.49
CA GLU A 123 -0.76 5.99 2.63
C GLU A 123 -0.76 7.38 2.01
N ARG A 124 -0.45 8.42 2.81
CA ARG A 124 -0.28 9.79 2.30
C ARG A 124 0.83 9.90 1.28
N HIS A 125 1.99 9.31 1.58
CA HIS A 125 3.12 9.26 0.65
C HIS A 125 2.79 8.44 -0.61
N ALA A 126 1.91 7.44 -0.50
CA ALA A 126 1.42 6.67 -1.62
C ALA A 126 0.25 7.34 -2.37
N GLY A 127 -0.10 8.59 -2.07
CA GLY A 127 -1.27 9.24 -2.67
C GLY A 127 -2.55 8.69 -2.06
N LEU A 128 -2.97 9.29 -0.95
CA LEU A 128 -4.06 8.81 -0.09
C LEU A 128 -5.38 8.60 -0.86
N GLU A 129 -5.76 9.60 -1.66
CA GLU A 129 -7.00 9.58 -2.44
C GLU A 129 -6.98 8.56 -3.58
N ASP A 130 -5.80 8.32 -4.18
CA ASP A 130 -5.62 7.30 -5.21
C ASP A 130 -5.89 5.88 -4.68
N GLY A 131 -5.69 5.66 -3.38
CA GLY A 131 -6.02 4.43 -2.65
C GLY A 131 -7.48 4.36 -2.18
N GLY A 132 -8.29 5.40 -2.44
CA GLY A 132 -9.71 5.46 -2.08
C GLY A 132 -9.99 5.95 -0.66
N TYR A 133 -9.01 6.54 0.02
CA TYR A 133 -9.24 7.19 1.32
C TYR A 133 -9.66 8.65 1.14
N PRO A 134 -10.50 9.20 2.04
CA PRO A 134 -10.76 10.64 2.06
C PRO A 134 -9.49 11.41 2.44
N PRO A 135 -9.31 12.65 1.94
CA PRO A 135 -8.10 13.43 2.20
C PRO A 135 -7.92 13.81 3.68
N GLU A 136 -9.03 13.99 4.39
CA GLU A 136 -9.06 14.35 5.80
C GLU A 136 -10.27 13.75 6.52
N LEU A 137 -10.12 13.48 7.82
CA LEU A 137 -11.18 13.11 8.74
C LEU A 137 -10.96 13.82 10.07
N PRO A 138 -12.04 14.15 10.79
CA PRO A 138 -11.93 14.78 12.09
C PRO A 138 -11.19 13.88 13.09
N LEU A 139 -10.25 14.46 13.85
CA LEU A 139 -9.66 13.80 15.02
C LEU A 139 -10.74 13.42 16.04
N ARG A 140 -10.57 12.28 16.72
CA ARG A 140 -11.45 11.86 17.82
C ARG A 140 -11.42 12.88 18.99
N PRO A 141 -12.52 13.06 19.73
CA PRO A 141 -12.66 14.13 20.73
C PRO A 141 -11.58 14.16 21.84
N TRP A 142 -11.06 12.99 22.22
CA TRP A 142 -10.02 12.88 23.25
C TRP A 142 -8.64 13.35 22.75
N LEU A 143 -8.38 13.36 21.45
CA LEU A 143 -7.15 13.94 20.87
C LEU A 143 -7.29 15.43 20.57
N ARG A 144 -8.50 15.89 20.18
CA ARG A 144 -8.78 17.32 19.96
C ARG A 144 -8.56 18.15 21.23
N ARG A 145 -9.01 17.64 22.38
CA ARG A 145 -8.86 18.31 23.68
C ARG A 145 -7.39 18.46 24.11
N SER A 146 -6.57 17.46 23.83
CA SER A 146 -5.14 17.45 24.16
C SER A 146 -4.27 18.39 23.30
N TRP A 147 -4.73 18.71 22.09
CA TRP A 147 -4.05 19.67 21.21
C TRP A 147 -4.40 21.12 21.55
N LEU A 148 -5.68 21.42 21.79
CA LEU A 148 -6.12 22.77 22.16
C LEU A 148 -5.65 23.18 23.57
N GLY A 149 -5.57 22.23 24.51
CA GLY A 149 -5.04 22.49 25.87
C GLY A 149 -3.54 22.76 25.94
N ARG A 150 -2.78 22.49 24.87
CA ARG A 150 -1.34 22.78 24.77
C ARG A 150 -1.03 24.13 24.11
N LEU A 151 -1.95 24.70 23.33
CA LEU A 151 -1.77 26.01 22.69
C LEU A 151 -2.14 27.19 23.59
N TRP A 152 -2.66 26.92 24.79
CA TRP A 152 -3.11 27.91 25.79
C TRP A 152 -2.41 27.74 27.15
N ARG A 153 -1.17 27.24 27.15
CA ARG A 153 -0.25 27.26 28.30
C ARG A 153 1.08 27.81 27.84
#